data_AF-A0A3M1FNC2-F1
#
_entry.id   AF-A0A3M1FNC2-F1
#
_cell.length_a   1.000
_cell.length_b   1.000
_cell.length_c   1.000
_cell.angle_alpha   90.00
_cell.angle_beta   90.00
_cell.angle_gamma   90.00
#
_symmetry.space_group_name_H-M   'P 1'
#
loop_
_entity.id
_entity.type
_entity.pdbx_description
1 polymer ?
#
loop_
_entity_poly.entity_id
_entity_poly.type
_entity_poly.pdbx_seq_one_letter_code
_entity_poly.pdbx_strand_id
1 'polypeptide(L)'
;MARRRYSGKNVSRNTSALQFFTDRETERSIIKRFFQAIMQPETPVEKPVLNFYGVGGAGKSNLVRKAIQEWSEESPSKSFRVALVDFDHPEAEKNYTPATALWDIRSALARAGIMMYYFDALYAIYWSKTHAGQDANLDLSPLAKAFDFGLDKGEKTNEVFGFFSNIIPETWADAFGDLLSSAENATSGMKLGVVAARFFANLRNNKKIKATAKRLDFRQIRQLEEMDPEELRRMMAEIFGIELADTLEQDNLSLVLALDGFERIQQKSDIEEAIREFLVFSMLDEDEHPTSRMGSIILGRRKLEWRSGGKLEYRKWNSLIESHRLGGLARADALEFIDKVIAYE
;
A
#
# COMPACT_ATOMS: atom_id res chain seq x y z
N MET A 1 -19.14 3.08 -53.52
CA MET A 1 -17.92 3.30 -52.71
C MET A 1 -18.21 2.87 -51.27
N ALA A 2 -17.74 1.69 -50.87
CA ALA A 2 -17.95 1.16 -49.51
C ALA A 2 -16.64 1.24 -48.71
N ARG A 3 -16.64 2.02 -47.62
CA ARG A 3 -15.54 2.06 -46.64
C ARG A 3 -15.67 0.85 -45.70
N ARG A 4 -14.79 -0.15 -45.85
CA ARG A 4 -14.64 -1.25 -44.88
C ARG A 4 -13.82 -0.76 -43.68
N ARG A 5 -14.43 -0.83 -42.49
CA ARG A 5 -13.78 -0.60 -41.19
C ARG A 5 -12.76 -1.72 -40.92
N TYR A 6 -11.49 -1.36 -40.76
CA TYR A 6 -10.45 -2.21 -40.17
C TYR A 6 -10.47 -1.99 -38.65
N SER A 7 -11.07 -2.90 -37.88
CA SER A 7 -11.01 -2.83 -36.40
C SER A 7 -10.77 -4.18 -35.71
N GLY A 8 -10.42 -5.24 -36.43
CA GLY A 8 -10.29 -6.59 -35.86
C GLY A 8 -8.87 -7.07 -35.50
N LYS A 9 -7.80 -6.46 -36.06
CA LYS A 9 -6.43 -7.02 -35.97
C LYS A 9 -5.58 -6.54 -34.79
N ASN A 10 -5.92 -5.41 -34.16
CA ASN A 10 -5.14 -4.89 -33.03
C ASN A 10 -5.48 -5.55 -31.69
N VAL A 11 -6.69 -6.11 -31.55
CA VAL A 11 -7.13 -6.72 -30.29
C VAL A 11 -6.42 -8.06 -30.06
N SER A 12 -6.31 -8.93 -31.09
CA SER A 12 -5.67 -10.24 -30.94
C SER A 12 -4.14 -10.18 -30.78
N ARG A 13 -3.47 -9.16 -31.36
CA ARG A 13 -2.02 -8.92 -31.23
C ARG A 13 -1.63 -8.58 -29.79
N ASN A 14 -2.44 -7.81 -29.08
CA ASN A 14 -2.19 -7.50 -27.67
C ASN A 14 -2.38 -8.75 -26.80
N THR A 15 -3.40 -9.57 -27.06
CA THR A 15 -3.70 -10.77 -26.24
C THR A 15 -2.59 -11.82 -26.32
N SER A 16 -1.99 -12.07 -27.49
CA SER A 16 -0.96 -13.11 -27.65
C SER A 16 0.39 -12.69 -27.06
N ALA A 17 0.79 -11.41 -27.19
CA ALA A 17 2.01 -10.92 -26.55
C ALA A 17 1.87 -10.95 -25.02
N LEU A 18 0.71 -10.52 -24.49
CA LEU A 18 0.39 -10.62 -23.06
C LEU A 18 0.47 -12.07 -22.54
N GLN A 19 0.02 -13.07 -23.32
CA GLN A 19 0.10 -14.49 -22.96
C GLN A 19 1.55 -15.01 -22.84
N PHE A 20 2.44 -14.67 -23.78
CA PHE A 20 3.86 -15.05 -23.70
C PHE A 20 4.61 -14.35 -22.56
N PHE A 21 4.23 -13.13 -22.20
CA PHE A 21 4.75 -12.46 -20.99
C PHE A 21 4.14 -12.99 -19.67
N THR A 22 3.06 -13.78 -19.73
CA THR A 22 2.34 -14.29 -18.56
C THR A 22 2.57 -15.76 -18.27
N ASP A 23 3.40 -16.49 -19.03
CA ASP A 23 3.77 -17.85 -18.64
C ASP A 23 5.05 -17.84 -17.79
N ARG A 24 4.82 -17.70 -16.48
CA ARG A 24 5.81 -17.50 -15.42
C ARG A 24 5.46 -18.40 -14.25
N GLU A 25 5.18 -19.66 -14.58
CA GLU A 25 4.75 -20.67 -13.61
C GLU A 25 5.76 -20.82 -12.47
N THR A 26 7.05 -20.73 -12.77
CA THR A 26 8.11 -20.78 -11.76
C THR A 26 7.97 -19.63 -10.76
N GLU A 27 7.85 -18.39 -11.24
CA GLU A 27 7.76 -17.22 -10.37
C GLU A 27 6.41 -17.11 -9.66
N ARG A 28 5.33 -17.55 -10.30
CA ARG A 28 4.03 -17.70 -9.63
C ARG A 28 4.09 -18.75 -8.51
N SER A 29 4.76 -19.87 -8.75
CA SER A 29 4.97 -20.92 -7.73
C SER A 29 5.80 -20.42 -6.56
N ILE A 30 6.77 -19.52 -6.79
CA ILE A 30 7.52 -18.84 -5.72
C ILE A 30 6.59 -17.95 -4.89
N ILE A 31 5.77 -17.11 -5.54
CA ILE A 31 4.81 -16.25 -4.84
C ILE A 31 3.79 -17.09 -4.05
N LYS A 32 3.26 -18.16 -4.65
CA LYS A 32 2.31 -19.06 -4.00
C LYS A 32 2.89 -19.71 -2.75
N ARG A 33 4.14 -20.19 -2.81
CA ARG A 33 4.86 -20.72 -1.64
C ARG A 33 5.06 -19.67 -0.56
N PHE A 34 5.38 -18.44 -0.98
CA PHE A 34 5.52 -17.32 -0.07
C PHE A 34 4.19 -17.01 0.66
N PHE A 35 3.06 -17.00 -0.06
CA PHE A 35 1.73 -16.85 0.54
C PHE A 35 1.41 -17.98 1.52
N GLN A 36 1.72 -19.23 1.16
CA GLN A 36 1.54 -20.40 2.04
C GLN A 36 2.34 -20.27 3.34
N ALA A 37 3.58 -19.78 3.28
CA ALA A 37 4.43 -19.58 4.44
C ALA A 37 3.85 -18.50 5.38
N ILE A 38 3.42 -17.36 4.83
CA ILE A 38 2.83 -16.24 5.58
C ILE A 38 1.48 -16.61 6.21
N MET A 39 0.78 -17.61 5.65
CA MET A 39 -0.48 -18.11 6.23
C MET A 39 -0.29 -19.06 7.41
N GLN A 40 0.95 -19.39 7.80
CA GLN A 40 1.25 -20.28 8.92
C GLN A 40 1.77 -19.44 10.10
N PRO A 41 0.87 -18.84 10.91
CA PRO A 41 1.27 -17.91 11.97
C PRO A 41 2.15 -18.54 13.06
N GLU A 42 2.23 -19.87 13.14
CA GLU A 42 3.09 -20.57 14.10
C GLU A 42 4.52 -20.76 13.59
N THR A 43 4.79 -20.46 12.32
CA THR A 43 6.10 -20.68 11.69
C THR A 43 6.65 -19.38 11.14
N PRO A 44 7.74 -18.84 11.72
CA PRO A 44 8.44 -17.68 11.18
C PRO A 44 8.85 -17.87 9.73
N VAL A 45 8.68 -16.82 8.92
CA VAL A 45 9.14 -16.81 7.53
C VAL A 45 10.56 -16.24 7.50
N GLU A 46 11.57 -17.10 7.34
CA GLU A 46 13.00 -16.70 7.39
C GLU A 46 13.34 -15.55 6.44
N LYS A 47 12.68 -15.50 5.27
CA LYS A 47 12.82 -14.44 4.27
C LYS A 47 11.49 -13.74 4.05
N PRO A 48 11.09 -12.82 4.96
CA PRO A 48 9.79 -12.16 4.88
C PRO A 48 9.72 -11.13 3.74
N VAL A 49 10.81 -10.89 3.01
CA VAL A 49 10.83 -10.00 1.85
C VAL A 49 11.16 -10.77 0.58
N LEU A 50 10.22 -10.79 -0.36
CA LEU A 50 10.38 -11.32 -1.70
C LEU A 50 10.57 -10.17 -2.69
N ASN A 51 11.73 -10.08 -3.35
CA ASN A 51 12.05 -9.02 -4.28
C ASN A 51 12.09 -9.54 -5.73
N PHE A 52 11.28 -8.97 -6.62
CA PHE A 52 11.37 -9.21 -8.05
C PHE A 52 11.88 -7.98 -8.79
N TYR A 53 12.97 -8.13 -9.54
CA TYR A 53 13.60 -7.03 -10.24
C TYR A 53 13.92 -7.32 -11.71
N GLY A 54 13.87 -6.30 -12.56
CA GLY A 54 14.17 -6.46 -13.99
C GLY A 54 13.75 -5.28 -14.83
N VAL A 55 14.02 -5.35 -16.13
CA VAL A 55 13.75 -4.26 -17.08
C VAL A 55 12.27 -3.81 -17.08
N GLY A 56 12.02 -2.55 -17.45
CA GLY A 56 10.67 -2.04 -17.64
C GLY A 56 9.91 -2.87 -18.68
N GLY A 57 8.60 -3.06 -18.50
CA GLY A 57 7.79 -3.89 -19.39
C GLY A 57 7.94 -5.40 -19.19
N ALA A 58 8.83 -5.86 -18.30
CA ALA A 58 8.99 -7.29 -17.98
C ALA A 58 7.83 -7.86 -17.13
N GLY A 59 6.61 -7.31 -17.16
CA GLY A 59 5.43 -7.93 -16.53
C GLY A 59 5.46 -8.19 -15.02
N LYS A 60 6.29 -7.50 -14.22
CA LYS A 60 6.38 -7.69 -12.74
C LYS A 60 5.02 -7.50 -12.04
N SER A 61 4.35 -6.39 -12.33
CA SER A 61 3.05 -6.04 -11.76
C SER A 61 1.97 -7.06 -12.16
N ASN A 62 1.98 -7.49 -13.43
CA ASN A 62 1.03 -8.49 -13.92
C ASN A 62 1.29 -9.87 -13.30
N LEU A 63 2.54 -10.24 -13.06
CA LEU A 63 2.90 -11.47 -12.36
C LEU A 63 2.27 -11.51 -10.96
N VAL A 64 2.46 -10.44 -10.17
CA VAL A 64 1.90 -10.37 -8.81
C VAL A 64 0.37 -10.35 -8.83
N ARG A 65 -0.25 -9.53 -9.70
CA ARG A 65 -1.72 -9.48 -9.82
C ARG A 65 -2.31 -10.84 -10.20
N LYS A 66 -1.70 -11.53 -11.17
CA LYS A 66 -2.14 -12.87 -11.59
C LYS A 66 -1.99 -13.90 -10.46
N ALA A 67 -0.87 -13.88 -9.73
CA ALA A 67 -0.67 -14.76 -8.58
C ALA A 67 -1.67 -14.48 -7.44
N ILE A 68 -2.01 -13.22 -7.17
CA ILE A 68 -3.05 -12.85 -6.20
C ILE A 68 -4.43 -13.36 -6.65
N GLN A 69 -4.76 -13.19 -7.93
CA GLN A 69 -6.03 -13.66 -8.49
C GLN A 69 -6.16 -15.18 -8.36
N GLU A 70 -5.17 -15.93 -8.86
CA GLU A 70 -5.15 -17.40 -8.76
C GLU A 70 -5.25 -17.86 -7.30
N TRP A 71 -4.50 -17.21 -6.40
CA TRP A 71 -4.58 -17.51 -4.98
C TRP A 71 -5.98 -17.28 -4.39
N SER A 72 -6.62 -16.17 -4.75
CA SER A 72 -7.97 -15.84 -4.26
C SER A 72 -9.04 -16.82 -4.75
N GLU A 73 -8.87 -17.37 -5.96
CA GLU A 73 -9.74 -18.38 -6.55
C GLU A 73 -9.53 -19.76 -5.92
N GLU A 74 -8.27 -20.14 -5.65
CA GLU A 74 -7.91 -21.44 -5.08
C GLU A 74 -8.08 -21.52 -3.54
N SER A 75 -7.93 -20.40 -2.84
CA SER A 75 -7.84 -20.35 -1.38
C SER A 75 -8.49 -19.06 -0.83
N PRO A 76 -9.84 -18.98 -0.82
CA PRO A 76 -10.58 -17.83 -0.30
C PRO A 76 -10.55 -17.82 1.23
N SER A 77 -9.38 -17.62 1.83
CA SER A 77 -9.23 -17.50 3.27
C SER A 77 -9.64 -16.10 3.73
N LYS A 78 -10.56 -16.04 4.70
CA LYS A 78 -10.92 -14.78 5.38
C LYS A 78 -9.82 -14.27 6.31
N SER A 79 -8.78 -15.04 6.61
CA SER A 79 -7.65 -14.58 7.43
C SER A 79 -6.47 -14.04 6.61
N PHE A 80 -6.43 -14.27 5.29
CA PHE A 80 -5.34 -13.79 4.45
C PHE A 80 -5.72 -12.50 3.72
N ARG A 81 -4.81 -11.54 3.68
CA ARG A 81 -4.97 -10.25 2.99
C ARG A 81 -3.78 -9.97 2.10
N VAL A 82 -4.05 -9.32 0.98
CA VAL A 82 -3.02 -8.75 0.13
C VAL A 82 -3.33 -7.27 -0.09
N ALA A 83 -2.35 -6.41 0.20
CA ALA A 83 -2.42 -4.98 -0.06
C ALA A 83 -1.41 -4.63 -1.15
N LEU A 84 -1.85 -3.95 -2.21
CA LEU A 84 -0.99 -3.51 -3.31
C LEU A 84 -0.85 -1.98 -3.28
N VAL A 85 0.40 -1.53 -3.26
CA VAL A 85 0.81 -0.12 -3.35
C VAL A 85 1.54 0.06 -4.68
N ASP A 86 1.15 1.06 -5.43
CA ASP A 86 1.80 1.44 -6.68
C ASP A 86 2.48 2.80 -6.47
N PHE A 87 3.81 2.84 -6.51
CA PHE A 87 4.60 4.08 -6.42
C PHE A 87 4.93 4.68 -7.79
N ASP A 88 4.49 4.08 -8.90
CA ASP A 88 4.74 4.58 -10.26
C ASP A 88 3.64 5.57 -10.71
N HIS A 89 3.38 6.58 -9.89
CA HIS A 89 2.46 7.67 -10.22
C HIS A 89 3.17 9.04 -10.30
N PRO A 90 2.70 9.97 -11.14
CA PRO A 90 3.35 11.27 -11.36
C PRO A 90 3.52 12.12 -10.09
N GLU A 91 2.60 12.00 -9.12
CA GLU A 91 2.70 12.71 -7.83
C GLU A 91 3.91 12.24 -7.00
N ALA A 92 4.43 11.01 -7.21
CA ALA A 92 5.64 10.53 -6.55
C ALA A 92 6.90 11.31 -6.96
N GLU A 93 6.87 12.01 -8.09
CA GLU A 93 8.01 12.73 -8.63
C GLU A 93 8.15 14.17 -8.08
N LYS A 94 7.06 14.81 -7.62
CA LYS A 94 7.07 16.18 -7.10
C LYS A 94 6.37 16.28 -5.75
N ASN A 95 7.11 16.68 -4.71
CA ASN A 95 6.64 16.85 -3.32
C ASN A 95 6.21 15.57 -2.59
N TYR A 96 6.59 14.39 -3.08
CA TYR A 96 6.40 13.15 -2.35
C TYR A 96 7.30 13.12 -1.10
N THR A 97 6.69 12.84 0.05
CA THR A 97 7.33 12.86 1.37
C THR A 97 7.24 11.49 2.04
N PRO A 98 7.98 11.24 3.13
CA PRO A 98 7.82 10.04 3.94
C PRO A 98 6.37 9.84 4.42
N ALA A 99 5.70 10.91 4.85
CA ALA A 99 4.32 10.84 5.34
C ALA A 99 3.34 10.43 4.23
N THR A 100 3.51 10.93 3.00
CA THR A 100 2.66 10.54 1.86
C THR A 100 2.89 9.09 1.45
N ALA A 101 4.13 8.60 1.49
CA ALA A 101 4.41 7.19 1.19
C ALA A 101 3.78 6.23 2.20
N LEU A 102 3.86 6.55 3.49
CA LEU A 102 3.17 5.78 4.54
C LEU A 102 1.64 5.86 4.38
N TRP A 103 1.11 7.01 3.95
CA TRP A 103 -0.31 7.15 3.65
C TRP A 103 -0.77 6.27 2.48
N ASP A 104 0.04 6.11 1.44
CA ASP A 104 -0.29 5.23 0.31
C ASP A 104 -0.30 3.75 0.72
N ILE A 105 0.63 3.35 1.60
CA ILE A 105 0.62 2.04 2.24
C ILE A 105 -0.66 1.85 3.06
N ARG A 106 -0.98 2.80 3.95
CA ARG A 106 -2.24 2.78 4.72
C ARG A 106 -3.42 2.60 3.76
N SER A 107 -3.52 3.42 2.72
CA SER A 107 -4.64 3.38 1.78
C SER A 107 -4.81 2.00 1.13
N ALA A 108 -3.70 1.32 0.82
CA ALA A 108 -3.73 -0.05 0.34
C ALA A 108 -4.21 -1.05 1.43
N LEU A 109 -3.80 -0.89 2.69
CA LEU A 109 -4.28 -1.70 3.81
C LEU A 109 -5.79 -1.53 4.04
N ALA A 110 -6.29 -0.29 3.97
CA ALA A 110 -7.72 0.00 4.10
C ALA A 110 -8.54 -0.67 2.99
N ARG A 111 -8.05 -0.67 1.74
CA ARG A 111 -8.66 -1.43 0.64
C ARG A 111 -8.64 -2.94 0.88
N ALA A 112 -7.67 -3.44 1.63
CA ALA A 112 -7.62 -4.83 2.10
C ALA A 112 -8.46 -5.06 3.38
N GLY A 113 -9.18 -4.06 3.88
CA GLY A 113 -10.03 -4.16 5.07
C GLY A 113 -9.28 -4.14 6.40
N ILE A 114 -8.04 -3.64 6.43
CA ILE A 114 -7.21 -3.48 7.63
C ILE A 114 -7.24 -2.01 8.05
N MET A 115 -7.62 -1.74 9.29
CA MET A 115 -7.90 -0.38 9.78
C MET A 115 -6.86 0.08 10.81
N MET A 116 -6.28 1.27 10.61
CA MET A 116 -5.15 1.79 11.40
C MET A 116 -5.56 3.03 12.18
N TYR A 117 -6.43 2.86 13.17
CA TYR A 117 -7.11 3.97 13.84
C TYR A 117 -6.15 4.99 14.46
N TYR A 118 -5.06 4.53 15.08
CA TYR A 118 -4.14 5.42 15.77
C TYR A 118 -3.21 6.13 14.77
N PHE A 119 -2.66 5.41 13.78
CA PHE A 119 -1.92 6.02 12.67
C PHE A 119 -2.76 7.05 11.93
N ASP A 120 -4.03 6.76 11.68
CA ASP A 120 -4.94 7.68 10.99
C ASP A 120 -5.14 8.98 11.79
N ALA A 121 -5.24 8.89 13.13
CA ALA A 121 -5.29 10.06 14.00
C ALA A 121 -3.96 10.84 13.99
N LEU A 122 -2.82 10.14 14.07
CA LEU A 122 -1.48 10.72 14.00
C LEU A 122 -1.28 11.49 12.69
N TYR A 123 -1.62 10.87 11.56
CA TYR A 123 -1.51 11.46 10.24
C TYR A 123 -2.39 12.71 10.11
N ALA A 124 -3.63 12.66 10.61
CA ALA A 124 -4.52 13.82 10.57
C ALA A 124 -4.00 15.01 11.40
N ILE A 125 -3.42 14.75 12.58
CA ILE A 125 -2.76 15.79 13.39
C ILE A 125 -1.57 16.38 12.61
N TYR A 126 -0.70 15.55 12.06
CA TYR A 126 0.44 15.99 11.25
C TYR A 126 0.01 16.84 10.05
N TRP A 127 -0.98 16.36 9.29
CA TRP A 127 -1.48 17.05 8.10
C TRP A 127 -2.05 18.42 8.47
N SER A 128 -2.85 18.49 9.53
CA SER A 128 -3.44 19.76 10.01
C SER A 128 -2.38 20.82 10.36
N LYS A 129 -1.24 20.41 10.92
CA LYS A 129 -0.17 21.31 11.32
C LYS A 129 0.68 21.77 10.12
N THR A 130 0.93 20.88 9.17
CA THR A 130 1.72 21.18 7.97
C THR A 130 0.97 22.03 6.94
N HIS A 131 -0.37 22.04 7.01
CA HIS A 131 -1.25 22.80 6.12
C HIS A 131 -1.97 23.94 6.85
N ALA A 132 -1.51 24.30 8.05
CA ALA A 132 -2.09 25.38 8.84
C ALA A 132 -2.00 26.73 8.08
N GLY A 133 -3.14 27.39 7.88
CA GLY A 133 -3.22 28.69 7.20
C GLY A 133 -3.43 28.63 5.68
N GLN A 134 -3.50 27.43 5.08
CA GLN A 134 -4.03 27.26 3.73
C GLN A 134 -5.57 27.15 3.82
N ASP A 135 -6.30 27.69 2.83
CA ASP A 135 -7.75 27.47 2.74
C ASP A 135 -7.97 25.96 2.81
N ALA A 136 -8.69 25.48 3.84
CA ALA A 136 -8.92 24.06 4.05
C ALA A 136 -9.94 23.56 3.03
N ASN A 137 -9.53 23.56 1.76
CA ASN A 137 -10.21 22.82 0.73
C ASN A 137 -9.89 21.35 0.97
N LEU A 138 -10.68 20.75 1.87
CA LEU A 138 -10.54 19.35 2.27
C LEU A 138 -10.70 18.41 1.07
N ASP A 139 -11.31 18.86 -0.04
CA ASP A 139 -11.41 18.13 -1.32
C ASP A 139 -10.05 17.69 -1.88
N LEU A 140 -8.96 18.38 -1.53
CA LEU A 140 -7.59 18.03 -1.97
C LEU A 140 -6.77 17.35 -0.87
N SER A 141 -7.35 17.13 0.30
CA SER A 141 -6.70 16.43 1.40
C SER A 141 -6.48 14.95 1.03
N PRO A 142 -5.32 14.36 1.34
CA PRO A 142 -5.13 12.90 1.29
C PRO A 142 -6.19 12.13 2.10
N LEU A 143 -6.79 12.78 3.12
CA LEU A 143 -7.93 12.25 3.85
C LEU A 143 -9.17 12.16 2.94
N ALA A 144 -9.52 13.22 2.18
CA ALA A 144 -10.62 13.17 1.21
C ALA A 144 -10.37 12.16 0.08
N LYS A 145 -9.14 12.04 -0.44
CA LYS A 145 -8.77 10.96 -1.38
C LYS A 145 -8.89 9.56 -0.76
N ALA A 146 -8.67 9.42 0.55
CA ALA A 146 -8.91 8.15 1.25
C ALA A 146 -10.39 7.87 1.51
N PHE A 147 -11.27 8.86 1.38
CA PHE A 147 -12.74 8.69 1.34
C PHE A 147 -13.25 8.49 -0.09
N ASP A 148 -12.55 9.01 -1.09
CA ASP A 148 -12.74 8.73 -2.51
C ASP A 148 -12.03 7.42 -2.90
N PHE A 149 -12.48 6.30 -2.32
CA PHE A 149 -12.00 4.94 -2.55
C PHE A 149 -12.17 4.49 -4.02
N GLY A 150 -11.50 5.15 -4.95
CA GLY A 150 -11.50 4.81 -6.37
C GLY A 150 -12.85 4.98 -7.07
N LEU A 151 -13.65 5.99 -6.72
CA LEU A 151 -14.77 6.39 -7.59
C LEU A 151 -14.25 7.23 -8.74
N ASP A 152 -13.50 6.58 -9.61
CA ASP A 152 -13.24 7.14 -10.91
C ASP A 152 -14.61 7.35 -11.58
N LYS A 153 -15.01 8.62 -11.78
CA LYS A 153 -16.35 9.03 -12.25
C LYS A 153 -16.70 8.52 -13.67
N GLY A 154 -15.92 7.59 -14.22
CA GLY A 154 -16.02 7.08 -15.58
C GLY A 154 -16.15 5.57 -15.74
N GLU A 155 -15.92 4.74 -14.72
CA GLU A 155 -16.08 3.28 -14.83
C GLU A 155 -17.28 2.75 -14.04
N LYS A 156 -17.99 1.78 -14.64
CA LYS A 156 -19.33 1.32 -14.26
C LYS A 156 -19.48 1.08 -12.75
N THR A 157 -20.14 2.05 -12.13
CA THR A 157 -20.25 2.29 -10.69
C THR A 157 -21.07 1.28 -9.89
N ASN A 158 -21.71 0.27 -10.49
CA ASN A 158 -22.76 -0.48 -9.76
C ASN A 158 -22.31 -1.82 -9.16
N GLU A 159 -21.21 -2.43 -9.61
CA GLU A 159 -20.72 -3.71 -9.03
C GLU A 159 -19.65 -3.50 -7.96
N VAL A 160 -18.86 -2.44 -8.08
CA VAL A 160 -17.79 -2.08 -7.11
C VAL A 160 -18.39 -1.47 -5.84
N PHE A 161 -19.39 -0.58 -5.97
CA PHE A 161 -20.07 0.03 -4.80
C PHE A 161 -20.75 -0.98 -3.86
N GLY A 162 -21.25 -2.10 -4.37
CA GLY A 162 -21.88 -3.16 -3.56
C GLY A 162 -20.90 -3.92 -2.67
N PHE A 163 -19.61 -3.95 -3.04
CA PHE A 163 -18.55 -4.54 -2.24
C PHE A 163 -17.99 -3.55 -1.21
N PHE A 164 -17.83 -2.27 -1.59
CA PHE A 164 -17.19 -1.24 -0.77
C PHE A 164 -18.10 -0.52 0.23
N SER A 165 -19.42 -0.45 0.01
CA SER A 165 -20.37 0.13 0.97
C SER A 165 -20.48 -0.65 2.29
N ASN A 166 -20.02 -1.90 2.33
CA ASN A 166 -19.88 -2.68 3.55
C ASN A 166 -18.50 -2.54 4.23
N ILE A 167 -17.56 -1.81 3.60
CA ILE A 167 -16.15 -1.72 4.02
C ILE A 167 -15.83 -0.36 4.64
N ILE A 168 -16.66 0.68 4.47
CA ILE A 168 -16.58 1.87 5.33
C ILE A 168 -17.09 1.46 6.70
N PRO A 169 -16.23 1.30 7.73
CA PRO A 169 -16.72 0.89 9.03
C PRO A 169 -17.57 2.02 9.58
N GLU A 170 -18.73 1.73 10.19
CA GLU A 170 -19.59 2.72 10.86
C GLU A 170 -18.78 3.71 11.72
N THR A 171 -17.70 3.22 12.34
CA THR A 171 -16.78 4.02 13.16
C THR A 171 -16.00 5.12 12.44
N TRP A 172 -15.86 5.08 11.12
CA TRP A 172 -15.25 6.15 10.31
C TRP A 172 -16.26 7.23 9.93
N ALA A 173 -17.50 6.83 9.63
CA ALA A 173 -18.61 7.77 9.54
C ALA A 173 -18.82 8.49 10.89
N ASP A 174 -18.68 7.78 12.01
CA ASP A 174 -18.78 8.38 13.36
C ASP A 174 -17.59 9.29 13.71
N ALA A 175 -16.37 8.95 13.29
CA ALA A 175 -15.16 9.71 13.62
C ALA A 175 -14.92 10.90 12.69
N PHE A 176 -15.24 10.75 11.40
CA PHE A 176 -14.92 11.71 10.33
C PHE A 176 -16.14 12.14 9.50
N GLY A 177 -17.27 11.45 9.56
CA GLY A 177 -18.48 11.79 8.78
C GLY A 177 -19.11 13.12 9.20
N ASP A 178 -19.09 13.45 10.49
CA ASP A 178 -19.48 14.78 10.98
C ASP A 178 -18.54 15.89 10.49
N LEU A 179 -17.25 15.57 10.29
CA LEU A 179 -16.26 16.51 9.76
C LEU A 179 -16.47 16.75 8.26
N LEU A 180 -16.63 15.68 7.49
CA LEU A 180 -16.83 15.72 6.05
C LEU A 180 -18.15 16.41 5.71
N SER A 181 -19.24 16.05 6.39
CA SER A 181 -20.52 16.72 6.23
C SER A 181 -20.46 18.19 6.69
N SER A 182 -19.68 18.53 7.72
CA SER A 182 -19.48 19.93 8.12
C SER A 182 -18.60 20.71 7.14
N ALA A 183 -17.70 20.05 6.41
CA ALA A 183 -16.85 20.64 5.38
C ALA A 183 -17.64 20.87 4.07
N GLU A 184 -18.46 19.91 3.66
CA GLU A 184 -19.38 20.05 2.53
C GLU A 184 -20.46 21.12 2.79
N ASN A 185 -20.94 21.22 4.04
CA ASN A 185 -21.92 22.22 4.46
C ASN A 185 -21.28 23.53 4.96
N ALA A 186 -19.95 23.70 4.84
CA ALA A 186 -19.24 24.93 5.19
C ALA A 186 -19.55 26.05 4.18
N THR A 187 -20.81 26.45 4.15
CA THR A 187 -21.29 27.70 3.58
C THR A 187 -20.70 28.85 4.40
N SER A 188 -19.74 29.57 3.81
CA SER A 188 -19.33 30.98 4.01
C SER A 188 -19.26 31.62 5.42
N GLY A 189 -19.54 30.91 6.52
CA GLY A 189 -19.76 31.51 7.85
C GLY A 189 -19.30 30.65 9.03
N MET A 190 -18.94 29.37 8.81
CA MET A 190 -18.33 28.55 9.85
C MET A 190 -16.82 28.80 9.88
N LYS A 191 -16.30 29.31 11.00
CA LYS A 191 -14.85 29.53 11.16
C LYS A 191 -14.13 28.18 11.15
N LEU A 192 -13.09 28.05 10.32
CA LEU A 192 -12.19 26.90 10.20
C LEU A 192 -11.80 26.27 11.56
N GLY A 193 -11.56 27.12 12.56
CA GLY A 193 -11.19 26.70 13.92
C GLY A 193 -12.28 25.89 14.66
N VAL A 194 -13.56 26.09 14.36
CA VAL A 194 -14.66 25.31 14.96
C VAL A 194 -14.70 23.90 14.38
N VAL A 195 -14.49 23.77 13.06
CA VAL A 195 -14.43 22.47 12.36
C VAL A 195 -13.22 21.67 12.86
N ALA A 196 -12.05 22.30 12.94
CA ALA A 196 -10.84 21.68 13.50
C ALA A 196 -11.02 21.30 14.98
N ALA A 197 -11.65 22.15 15.80
CA ALA A 197 -11.88 21.82 17.21
C ALA A 197 -12.81 20.60 17.40
N ARG A 198 -13.87 20.48 16.58
CA ARG A 198 -14.76 19.30 16.58
C ARG A 198 -14.02 18.06 16.11
N PHE A 199 -13.20 18.19 15.06
CA PHE A 199 -12.35 17.10 14.58
C PHE A 199 -11.51 16.48 15.70
N PHE A 200 -10.71 17.31 16.38
CA PHE A 200 -9.84 16.84 17.44
C PHE A 200 -10.62 16.37 18.67
N ALA A 201 -11.78 16.96 18.97
CA ALA A 201 -12.66 16.44 20.01
C ALA A 201 -13.15 15.01 19.69
N ASN A 202 -13.48 14.72 18.43
CA ASN A 202 -13.91 13.39 17.99
C ASN A 202 -12.74 12.38 18.05
N LEU A 203 -11.56 12.73 17.55
CA LEU A 203 -10.35 11.89 17.68
C LEU A 203 -10.05 11.57 19.14
N ARG A 204 -10.04 12.59 20.01
CA ARG A 204 -9.79 12.47 21.45
C ARG A 204 -10.84 11.64 22.17
N ASN A 205 -12.04 11.46 21.63
CA ASN A 205 -13.13 10.73 22.27
C ASN A 205 -13.38 9.34 21.65
N ASN A 206 -12.74 9.03 20.52
CA ASN A 206 -12.89 7.76 19.85
C ASN A 206 -12.39 6.59 20.73
N LYS A 207 -13.28 5.63 20.99
CA LYS A 207 -13.01 4.48 21.87
C LYS A 207 -11.92 3.56 21.31
N LYS A 208 -11.90 3.34 20.00
CA LYS A 208 -10.91 2.46 19.34
C LYS A 208 -9.52 3.09 19.40
N ILE A 209 -9.39 4.38 19.07
CA ILE A 209 -8.12 5.11 19.20
C ILE A 209 -7.59 5.05 20.63
N LYS A 210 -8.43 5.30 21.65
CA LYS A 210 -8.03 5.20 23.06
C LYS A 210 -7.62 3.78 23.46
N ALA A 211 -8.36 2.78 22.98
CA ALA A 211 -8.07 1.38 23.27
C ALA A 211 -6.73 0.97 22.67
N THR A 212 -6.48 1.29 21.40
CA THR A 212 -5.19 1.06 20.72
C THR A 212 -4.06 1.80 21.45
N ALA A 213 -4.23 3.09 21.74
CA ALA A 213 -3.21 3.88 22.42
C ALA A 213 -2.83 3.29 23.78
N LYS A 214 -3.83 2.88 24.57
CA LYS A 214 -3.60 2.24 25.88
C LYS A 214 -2.92 0.88 25.75
N ARG A 215 -3.34 0.08 24.76
CA ARG A 215 -2.86 -1.31 24.59
C ARG A 215 -1.42 -1.36 24.11
N LEU A 216 -1.04 -0.45 23.20
CA LEU A 216 0.32 -0.36 22.64
C LEU A 216 1.23 0.61 23.40
N ASP A 217 0.77 1.11 24.55
CA ASP A 217 1.46 2.15 25.33
C ASP A 217 1.87 3.38 24.49
N PHE A 218 1.04 3.72 23.50
CA PHE A 218 1.24 4.93 22.72
C PHE A 218 0.77 6.17 23.49
N ARG A 219 1.31 7.31 23.08
CA ARG A 219 0.91 8.61 23.57
C ARG A 219 -0.59 8.84 23.39
N GLN A 220 -1.18 9.61 24.29
CA GLN A 220 -2.56 10.03 24.10
C GLN A 220 -2.64 11.09 22.99
N ILE A 221 -3.76 11.16 22.29
CA ILE A 221 -4.00 12.16 21.22
C ILE A 221 -3.66 13.59 21.67
N ARG A 222 -3.97 13.96 22.92
CA ARG A 222 -3.62 15.29 23.46
C ARG A 222 -2.12 15.56 23.44
N GLN A 223 -1.30 14.56 23.73
CA GLN A 223 0.15 14.69 23.72
C GLN A 223 0.68 14.80 22.28
N LEU A 224 0.08 14.10 21.31
CA LEU A 224 0.43 14.25 19.90
C LEU A 224 0.12 15.66 19.38
N GLU A 225 -0.96 16.28 19.84
CA GLU A 225 -1.33 17.64 19.43
C GLU A 225 -0.32 18.71 19.91
N GLU A 226 0.42 18.45 20.98
CA GLU A 226 1.45 19.34 21.51
C GLU A 226 2.79 19.22 20.75
N MET A 227 2.98 18.12 20.02
CA MET A 227 4.21 17.84 19.27
C MET A 227 4.30 18.68 18.00
N ASP A 228 5.52 18.96 17.57
CA ASP A 228 5.75 19.62 16.29
C ASP A 228 5.62 18.62 15.11
N PRO A 229 5.41 19.11 13.87
CA PRO A 229 5.23 18.24 12.71
C PRO A 229 6.39 17.30 12.41
N GLU A 230 7.62 17.71 12.72
CA GLU A 230 8.82 16.93 12.43
C GLU A 230 8.95 15.78 13.43
N GLU A 231 8.65 16.02 14.71
CA GLU A 231 8.53 14.96 15.70
C GLU A 231 7.46 13.94 15.31
N LEU A 232 6.25 14.40 14.93
CA LEU A 232 5.17 13.53 14.48
C LEU A 232 5.60 12.68 13.27
N ARG A 233 6.24 13.31 12.28
CA ARG A 233 6.74 12.63 11.07
C ARG A 233 7.74 11.52 11.40
N ARG A 234 8.66 11.75 12.35
CA ARG A 234 9.70 10.78 12.73
C ARG A 234 9.14 9.52 13.39
N MET A 235 8.04 9.65 14.14
CA MET A 235 7.42 8.49 14.80
C MET A 235 6.38 7.76 13.96
N MET A 236 5.99 8.29 12.79
CA MET A 236 4.95 7.70 11.96
C MET A 236 5.25 6.26 11.55
N ALA A 237 6.46 5.98 11.07
CA ALA A 237 6.82 4.65 10.59
C ALA A 237 6.77 3.60 11.71
N GLU A 238 7.28 3.96 12.89
CA GLU A 238 7.26 3.13 14.09
C GLU A 238 5.85 2.83 14.57
N ILE A 239 5.07 3.88 14.83
CA ILE A 239 3.68 3.75 15.29
C ILE A 239 2.85 2.93 14.30
N PHE A 240 3.04 3.18 13.01
CA PHE A 240 2.29 2.47 11.97
C PHE A 240 2.66 0.99 11.91
N GLY A 241 3.95 0.65 11.95
CA GLY A 241 4.40 -0.73 11.91
C GLY A 241 3.93 -1.52 13.14
N ILE A 242 4.06 -0.94 14.33
CA ILE A 242 3.62 -1.56 15.59
C ILE A 242 2.10 -1.75 15.61
N GLU A 243 1.31 -0.73 15.22
CA GLU A 243 -0.15 -0.87 15.15
C GLU A 243 -0.57 -1.94 14.14
N LEU A 244 0.12 -2.04 13.00
CA LEU A 244 -0.15 -3.06 11.99
C LEU A 244 0.14 -4.47 12.54
N ALA A 245 1.34 -4.69 13.09
CA ALA A 245 1.73 -5.99 13.63
C ALA A 245 0.72 -6.51 14.66
N ASP A 246 0.33 -5.65 15.60
CA ASP A 246 -0.67 -5.97 16.60
C ASP A 246 -2.07 -6.18 16.00
N THR A 247 -2.49 -5.37 15.02
CA THR A 247 -3.79 -5.58 14.36
C THR A 247 -3.86 -6.94 13.67
N LEU A 248 -2.78 -7.35 13.01
CA LEU A 248 -2.68 -8.67 12.40
C LEU A 248 -2.76 -9.79 13.44
N GLU A 249 -2.19 -9.58 14.63
CA GLU A 249 -2.28 -10.54 15.73
C GLU A 249 -3.70 -10.62 16.31
N GLN A 250 -4.30 -9.48 16.68
CA GLN A 250 -5.62 -9.39 17.30
C GLN A 250 -6.73 -9.96 16.41
N ASP A 251 -6.68 -9.64 15.11
CA ASP A 251 -7.70 -10.08 14.14
C ASP A 251 -7.37 -11.46 13.54
N ASN A 252 -6.28 -12.09 14.00
CA ASN A 252 -5.73 -13.34 13.48
C ASN A 252 -5.61 -13.32 11.94
N LEU A 253 -5.03 -12.25 11.43
CA LEU A 253 -4.79 -12.03 10.01
C LEU A 253 -3.34 -12.34 9.65
N SER A 254 -3.17 -12.68 8.38
CA SER A 254 -1.90 -12.76 7.67
C SER A 254 -1.95 -11.80 6.49
N LEU A 255 -0.87 -11.05 6.25
CA LEU A 255 -0.81 -10.01 5.25
C LEU A 255 0.39 -10.18 4.33
N VAL A 256 0.18 -10.01 3.04
CA VAL A 256 1.26 -9.65 2.11
C VAL A 256 1.08 -8.23 1.62
N LEU A 257 2.10 -7.40 1.83
CA LEU A 257 2.19 -6.06 1.27
C LEU A 257 3.04 -6.07 -0.01
N ALA A 258 2.41 -5.83 -1.15
CA ALA A 258 3.07 -5.71 -2.43
C ALA A 258 3.38 -4.22 -2.73
N LEU A 259 4.66 -3.88 -2.86
CA LEU A 259 5.15 -2.55 -3.18
C LEU A 259 5.68 -2.54 -4.62
N ASP A 260 4.98 -1.87 -5.52
CA ASP A 260 5.37 -1.73 -6.93
C ASP A 260 6.01 -0.37 -7.21
N GLY A 261 6.89 -0.31 -8.21
CA GLY A 261 7.62 0.91 -8.57
C GLY A 261 8.63 1.37 -7.52
N PHE A 262 9.14 0.48 -6.68
CA PHE A 262 9.96 0.82 -5.52
C PHE A 262 11.22 1.64 -5.87
N GLU A 263 11.77 1.49 -7.09
CA GLU A 263 12.93 2.29 -7.51
C GLU A 263 12.69 3.81 -7.55
N ARG A 264 11.42 4.24 -7.64
CA ARG A 264 11.03 5.66 -7.68
C ARG A 264 11.28 6.34 -6.34
N ILE A 265 11.11 5.58 -5.26
CA ILE A 265 11.23 6.07 -3.90
C ILE A 265 12.57 5.71 -3.26
N GLN A 266 13.21 4.60 -3.67
CA GLN A 266 14.56 4.22 -3.24
C GLN A 266 15.65 5.27 -3.60
N GLN A 267 15.35 6.19 -4.52
CA GLN A 267 16.27 7.28 -4.84
C GLN A 267 16.28 8.38 -3.75
N LYS A 268 15.19 8.50 -2.97
CA LYS A 268 14.98 9.50 -1.93
C LYS A 268 15.20 8.86 -0.56
N SER A 269 16.31 9.22 0.10
CA SER A 269 16.79 8.50 1.29
C SER A 269 15.82 8.53 2.47
N ASP A 270 15.09 9.63 2.65
CA ASP A 270 14.11 9.83 3.71
C ASP A 270 12.84 8.95 3.54
N ILE A 271 12.40 8.75 2.29
CA ILE A 271 11.24 7.90 1.99
C ILE A 271 11.63 6.42 2.09
N GLU A 272 12.78 6.06 1.53
CA GLU A 272 13.34 4.71 1.67
C GLU A 272 13.48 4.33 3.15
N GLU A 273 14.02 5.24 3.96
CA GLU A 273 14.17 5.07 5.40
C GLU A 273 12.84 4.85 6.11
N ALA A 274 11.83 5.69 5.85
CA ALA A 274 10.53 5.57 6.49
C ALA A 274 9.81 4.26 6.14
N ILE A 275 9.87 3.81 4.88
CA ILE A 275 9.30 2.50 4.51
C ILE A 275 10.10 1.38 5.16
N ARG A 276 11.43 1.44 5.12
CA ARG A 276 12.27 0.43 5.75
C ARG A 276 11.98 0.30 7.24
N GLU A 277 11.85 1.42 7.96
CA GLU A 277 11.47 1.42 9.37
C GLU A 277 10.09 0.82 9.58
N PHE A 278 9.09 1.26 8.81
CA PHE A 278 7.75 0.68 8.86
C PHE A 278 7.79 -0.85 8.70
N LEU A 279 8.54 -1.36 7.73
CA LEU A 279 8.74 -2.80 7.54
C LEU A 279 9.40 -3.42 8.78
N VAL A 280 10.49 -2.88 9.33
CA VAL A 280 11.11 -3.43 10.57
C VAL A 280 10.07 -3.63 11.66
N PHE A 281 9.27 -2.60 11.96
CA PHE A 281 8.29 -2.67 13.04
C PHE A 281 7.06 -3.52 12.74
N SER A 282 6.75 -3.77 11.47
CA SER A 282 5.55 -4.50 11.08
C SER A 282 5.76 -6.01 10.88
N MET A 283 7.00 -6.43 10.59
CA MET A 283 7.33 -7.83 10.29
C MET A 283 8.39 -8.45 11.20
N LEU A 284 9.12 -7.68 12.02
CA LEU A 284 10.11 -8.21 12.94
C LEU A 284 9.68 -8.05 14.41
N ASP A 285 10.11 -8.98 15.26
CA ASP A 285 9.97 -8.87 16.71
C ASP A 285 11.05 -7.97 17.34
N GLU A 286 11.04 -7.82 18.67
CA GLU A 286 12.01 -7.00 19.40
C GLU A 286 13.46 -7.48 19.27
N ASP A 287 13.66 -8.77 19.03
CA ASP A 287 14.97 -9.39 18.75
C ASP A 287 15.30 -9.36 17.24
N GLU A 288 14.48 -8.64 16.47
CA GLU A 288 14.54 -8.44 15.03
C GLU A 288 14.49 -9.78 14.25
N HIS A 289 13.78 -10.78 14.77
CA HIS A 289 13.45 -12.01 14.06
C HIS A 289 12.14 -11.85 13.27
N PRO A 290 11.99 -12.50 12.12
CA PRO A 290 10.74 -12.46 11.36
C PRO A 290 9.56 -12.99 12.17
N THR A 291 8.48 -12.23 12.16
CA THR A 291 7.15 -12.71 12.51
C THR A 291 6.56 -13.48 11.33
N SER A 292 5.55 -14.28 11.60
CA SER A 292 4.89 -15.15 10.63
C SER A 292 3.68 -14.49 9.93
N ARG A 293 3.22 -13.33 10.41
CA ARG A 293 1.95 -12.73 9.99
C ARG A 293 2.06 -11.73 8.86
N MET A 294 3.25 -11.22 8.57
CA MET A 294 3.44 -10.24 7.51
C MET A 294 4.62 -10.58 6.61
N GLY A 295 4.38 -10.51 5.31
CA GLY A 295 5.41 -10.57 4.27
C GLY A 295 5.32 -9.37 3.35
N SER A 296 6.39 -9.08 2.62
CA SER A 296 6.39 -8.05 1.59
C SER A 296 6.92 -8.55 0.26
N ILE A 297 6.22 -8.19 -0.82
CA ILE A 297 6.69 -8.38 -2.19
C ILE A 297 7.13 -7.02 -2.71
N ILE A 298 8.41 -6.85 -3.03
CA ILE A 298 8.94 -5.59 -3.54
C ILE A 298 9.26 -5.77 -5.02
N LEU A 299 8.69 -4.90 -5.86
CA LEU A 299 8.89 -4.92 -7.30
C LEU A 299 9.68 -3.68 -7.71
N GLY A 300 10.71 -3.88 -8.53
CA GLY A 300 11.45 -2.75 -9.07
C GLY A 300 12.30 -3.03 -10.30
N ARG A 301 13.01 -2.01 -10.76
CA ARG A 301 13.96 -2.14 -11.90
C ARG A 301 15.30 -2.73 -11.52
N ARG A 302 15.76 -2.45 -10.30
CA ARG A 302 17.05 -2.88 -9.77
C ARG A 302 16.84 -3.86 -8.64
N LYS A 303 17.87 -4.65 -8.35
CA LYS A 303 17.88 -5.49 -7.15
C LYS A 303 17.68 -4.58 -5.92
N LEU A 304 16.83 -5.00 -5.00
CA LEU A 304 16.60 -4.28 -3.75
C LEU A 304 17.91 -4.23 -2.96
N GLU A 305 18.31 -3.03 -2.61
CA GLU A 305 19.49 -2.75 -1.80
C GLU A 305 19.10 -1.64 -0.83
N TRP A 306 19.03 -1.96 0.46
CA TRP A 306 18.80 -0.96 1.48
C TRP A 306 20.08 -0.17 1.70
N ARG A 307 20.00 1.15 1.64
CA ARG A 307 21.16 2.01 1.93
C ARG A 307 21.58 1.84 3.39
N SER A 308 22.88 1.89 3.66
CA SER A 308 23.42 1.89 5.02
C SER A 308 22.86 3.06 5.83
N GLY A 309 22.29 2.77 7.00
CA GLY A 309 21.57 3.70 7.89
C GLY A 309 20.29 3.03 8.38
N GLY A 310 19.80 3.35 9.58
CA GLY A 310 18.60 2.74 10.18
C GLY A 310 18.89 1.71 11.29
N LYS A 311 17.82 1.26 11.98
CA LYS A 311 17.90 0.37 13.15
C LYS A 311 18.54 -1.00 12.84
N LEU A 312 18.18 -1.60 11.70
CA LEU A 312 18.63 -2.94 11.32
C LEU A 312 19.92 -2.89 10.49
N GLU A 313 20.91 -3.68 10.87
CA GLU A 313 22.17 -3.76 10.12
C GLU A 313 21.97 -4.26 8.67
N TYR A 314 22.74 -3.71 7.74
CA TYR A 314 22.68 -4.07 6.31
C TYR A 314 22.83 -5.58 6.04
N ARG A 315 23.69 -6.27 6.81
CA ARG A 315 23.88 -7.73 6.65
C ARG A 315 22.61 -8.51 7.03
N LYS A 316 21.92 -8.07 8.09
CA LYS A 316 20.68 -8.68 8.56
C LYS A 316 19.54 -8.46 7.57
N TRP A 317 19.45 -7.27 6.96
CA TRP A 317 18.51 -7.04 5.86
C TRP A 317 18.70 -8.01 4.69
N ASN A 318 19.95 -8.25 4.26
CA ASN A 318 20.21 -9.16 3.15
C ASN A 318 19.84 -10.62 3.45
N SER A 319 19.90 -11.06 4.71
CA SER A 319 19.42 -12.40 5.08
C SER A 319 17.89 -12.53 5.02
N LEU A 320 17.16 -11.42 5.14
CA LEU A 320 15.69 -11.38 5.12
C LEU A 320 15.09 -11.32 3.70
N ILE A 321 15.91 -11.13 2.67
CA ILE A 321 15.46 -10.89 1.30
C ILE A 321 15.73 -12.10 0.41
N GLU A 322 14.68 -12.62 -0.24
CA GLU A 322 14.79 -13.50 -1.38
C GLU A 322 14.64 -12.71 -2.67
N SER A 323 15.66 -12.66 -3.52
CA SER A 323 15.65 -11.84 -4.75
C SER A 323 15.63 -12.69 -6.02
N HIS A 324 14.72 -12.34 -6.93
CA HIS A 324 14.54 -13.00 -8.23
C HIS A 324 14.63 -11.98 -9.37
N ARG A 325 15.53 -12.24 -10.32
CA ARG A 325 15.63 -11.41 -11.53
C ARG A 325 14.61 -11.88 -12.56
N LEU A 326 13.64 -11.03 -12.88
CA LEU A 326 12.77 -11.25 -14.02
C LEU A 326 13.51 -10.82 -15.29
N GLY A 327 13.90 -11.81 -16.09
CA GLY A 327 14.50 -11.60 -17.41
C GLY A 327 13.53 -10.97 -18.42
N GLY A 328 14.07 -10.55 -19.56
CA GLY A 328 13.27 -10.37 -20.78
C GLY A 328 12.78 -11.73 -21.30
N LEU A 329 12.04 -11.73 -22.41
CA LEU A 329 11.56 -12.96 -23.09
C LEU A 329 12.68 -14.01 -23.16
N ALA A 330 12.35 -15.28 -22.91
CA ALA A 330 13.29 -16.35 -23.19
C ALA A 330 13.70 -16.25 -24.66
N ARG A 331 14.95 -16.61 -25.00
CA ARG A 331 15.47 -16.43 -26.36
C ARG A 331 14.57 -17.08 -27.42
N ALA A 332 13.94 -18.21 -27.09
CA ALA A 332 12.97 -18.87 -27.96
C ALA A 332 11.72 -17.99 -28.20
N ASP A 333 11.13 -17.43 -27.15
CA ASP A 333 9.95 -16.56 -27.25
C ASP A 333 10.28 -15.22 -27.94
N ALA A 334 11.49 -14.70 -27.72
CA ALA A 334 11.98 -13.52 -28.40
C ALA A 334 12.14 -13.77 -29.90
N LEU A 335 12.68 -14.94 -30.28
CA LEU A 335 12.80 -15.37 -31.68
C LEU A 335 11.41 -15.63 -32.29
N GLU A 336 10.50 -16.30 -31.59
CA GLU A 336 9.14 -16.53 -32.08
C GLU A 336 8.36 -15.22 -32.23
N PHE A 337 8.54 -14.26 -31.32
CA PHE A 337 7.98 -12.92 -31.45
C PHE A 337 8.54 -12.19 -32.67
N ILE A 338 9.85 -12.23 -32.87
CA ILE A 338 10.52 -11.65 -34.04
C ILE A 338 10.00 -12.31 -35.33
N ASP A 339 9.92 -13.65 -35.38
CA ASP A 339 9.43 -14.41 -36.53
C ASP A 339 7.96 -14.08 -36.84
N LYS A 340 7.11 -13.93 -35.81
CA LYS A 340 5.71 -13.49 -35.97
C LYS A 340 5.59 -12.02 -36.38
N VAL A 341 6.55 -11.17 -36.09
CA VAL A 341 6.56 -9.77 -36.53
C VAL A 341 7.04 -9.68 -37.99
N ILE A 342 8.09 -10.43 -38.34
CA ILE A 342 8.68 -10.47 -39.70
C ILE A 342 7.74 -11.17 -40.70
N ALA A 343 7.01 -12.23 -40.31
CA ALA A 343 6.10 -12.94 -41.21
C ALA A 343 4.83 -12.15 -41.62
N TYR A 344 4.67 -10.92 -41.12
CA TYR A 344 3.53 -10.04 -41.41
C TYR A 344 3.94 -8.70 -42.07
N GLU A 345 5.21 -8.54 -42.42
CA GLU A 345 5.71 -7.59 -43.44
C GLU A 345 5.84 -8.32 -44.77
#